data_AF-A0A1Y2IBT4-F1
#
_entry.id   AF-A0A1Y2IBT4-F1
#
_cell.length_a   1.000
_cell.length_b   1.000
_cell.length_c   1.000
_cell.angle_alpha   90.00
_cell.angle_beta   90.00
_cell.angle_gamma   90.00
#
_symmetry.space_group_name_H-M   'P 1'
#
loop_
_entity.id
_entity.type
_entity.pdbx_description
1 polymer ?
#
loop_
_entity_poly.entity_id
_entity_poly.type
_entity_poly.pdbx_seq_one_letter_code
_entity_poly.pdbx_strand_id
1 'polypeptide(L)'
;MVLDTPFLRLLEPDTYSALAPWAERDAAVAPDTSPQAPIGQLLYAANINPRGLSAAPTAAELQGIELLLVSEMLLGDKNLAHHPDLEAFASGMSIVLAPGTTLRMIFDMEGTTRDHLTFLYDRQLKDVADLIAHLEFKTAAKSGHAAWLSDGDSDASIDDADWDVINEDLFAMRLFEYLRGIGHPNHPYIQELVAPEAIAAAADDTLLRARAFLQMMSGSDLLPANPDWKLKFYFHHTGNRTAVHTGEPPIPAPLGVHACFYEATVTIDEGLRNLLRQEREPNTDVALTFDAWLHGAVLGPDDFSMV
;
A
#
# COMPACT_ATOMS: atom_id res chain seq x y z
N MET A 1 -30.61 -2.02 12.06
CA MET A 1 -30.61 -0.61 11.62
C MET A 1 -29.41 -0.46 10.70
N VAL A 2 -29.65 0.00 9.48
CA VAL A 2 -28.68 0.14 8.39
C VAL A 2 -27.85 1.42 8.55
N LEU A 3 -28.42 2.46 9.16
CA LEU A 3 -27.74 3.73 9.38
C LEU A 3 -26.76 3.66 10.56
N ASP A 4 -25.45 3.68 10.28
CA ASP A 4 -24.41 3.92 11.28
C ASP A 4 -24.33 5.42 11.59
N THR A 5 -25.15 5.85 12.55
CA THR A 5 -25.32 7.27 12.91
C THR A 5 -24.01 7.94 13.36
N PRO A 6 -23.22 7.35 14.29
CA PRO A 6 -21.92 7.93 14.66
C PRO A 6 -20.99 8.12 13.45
N PHE A 7 -20.95 7.15 12.54
CA PHE A 7 -20.10 7.20 11.37
C PHE A 7 -20.55 8.27 10.37
N LEU A 8 -21.84 8.33 10.06
CA LEU A 8 -22.38 9.33 9.13
C LEU A 8 -22.19 10.75 9.66
N ARG A 9 -22.36 10.97 10.97
CA ARG A 9 -22.13 12.28 11.59
C ARG A 9 -20.69 12.76 11.47
N LEU A 10 -19.72 11.83 11.44
CA LEU A 10 -18.30 12.14 11.30
C LEU A 10 -17.93 12.50 9.86
N LEU A 11 -18.46 11.76 8.88
CA LEU A 11 -18.10 11.95 7.47
C LEU A 11 -18.91 13.04 6.78
N GLU A 12 -20.23 13.08 7.00
CA GLU A 12 -21.19 13.89 6.25
C GLU A 12 -22.20 14.53 7.22
N PRO A 13 -21.78 15.55 8.00
CA PRO A 13 -22.61 16.14 9.05
C PRO A 13 -23.89 16.79 8.53
N ASP A 14 -23.88 17.32 7.31
CA ASP A 14 -25.04 17.93 6.68
C ASP A 14 -26.08 16.87 6.28
N THR A 15 -25.63 15.78 5.66
CA THR A 15 -26.48 14.62 5.34
C THR A 15 -27.06 13.99 6.60
N TYR A 16 -26.26 13.84 7.66
CA TYR A 16 -26.76 13.39 8.95
C TYR A 16 -27.87 14.31 9.49
N SER A 17 -27.66 15.63 9.44
CA SER A 17 -28.64 16.61 9.91
C SER A 17 -29.96 16.51 9.14
N ALA A 18 -29.92 16.26 7.83
CA ALA A 18 -31.11 16.01 7.02
C ALA A 18 -31.84 14.71 7.41
N LEU A 19 -31.09 13.66 7.74
CA LEU A 19 -31.63 12.35 8.14
C LEU A 19 -32.01 12.24 9.62
N ALA A 20 -31.65 13.23 10.45
CA ALA A 20 -31.90 13.22 11.90
C ALA A 20 -33.35 12.89 12.28
N PRO A 21 -34.40 13.42 11.61
CA PRO A 21 -35.79 13.04 11.91
C PRO A 21 -36.07 11.53 11.81
N TRP A 22 -35.37 10.84 10.90
CA TRP A 22 -35.47 9.39 10.77
C TRP A 22 -34.57 8.66 11.76
N ALA A 23 -33.32 9.09 11.89
CA ALA A 23 -32.32 8.45 12.74
C ALA A 23 -32.67 8.49 14.24
N GLU A 24 -33.28 9.59 14.70
CA GLU A 24 -33.56 9.85 16.12
C GLU A 24 -34.98 9.46 16.53
N ARG A 25 -35.77 8.89 15.60
CA ARG A 25 -37.16 8.46 15.89
C ARG A 25 -37.19 7.34 16.94
N ASP A 26 -38.26 7.31 17.73
CA ASP A 26 -38.53 6.18 18.61
C ASP A 26 -38.95 4.95 17.79
N ALA A 27 -38.09 3.92 17.76
CA ALA A 27 -38.34 2.68 17.02
C ALA A 27 -39.57 1.90 17.55
N ALA A 28 -40.05 2.18 18.77
CA ALA A 28 -41.24 1.57 19.34
C ALA A 28 -42.55 2.22 18.85
N VAL A 29 -42.47 3.39 18.19
CA VAL A 29 -43.63 4.17 17.75
C VAL A 29 -43.69 4.21 16.23
N ALA A 30 -44.89 4.00 15.67
CA ALA A 30 -45.08 4.12 14.22
C ALA A 30 -44.76 5.55 13.76
N PRO A 31 -43.99 5.72 12.66
CA PRO A 31 -43.58 7.04 12.21
C PRO A 31 -44.78 7.89 11.76
N ASP A 32 -44.84 9.14 12.20
CA ASP A 32 -45.81 10.10 11.68
C ASP A 32 -45.39 10.56 10.28
N THR A 33 -46.10 10.06 9.29
CA THR A 33 -45.84 10.33 7.87
C THR A 33 -46.70 11.47 7.31
N SER A 34 -47.39 12.22 8.18
CA SER A 34 -48.15 13.40 7.76
C SER A 34 -47.21 14.43 7.11
N PRO A 35 -47.63 15.16 6.06
CA PRO A 35 -46.75 16.09 5.33
C PRO A 35 -46.17 17.24 6.17
N GLN A 36 -46.73 17.49 7.35
CA GLN A 36 -46.28 18.53 8.27
C GLN A 36 -45.32 17.99 9.33
N ALA A 37 -45.28 16.67 9.56
CA ALA A 37 -44.34 16.05 10.47
C ALA A 37 -42.93 16.01 9.86
N PRO A 38 -41.86 16.11 10.68
CA PRO A 38 -40.49 16.06 10.19
C PRO A 38 -40.16 14.83 9.33
N ILE A 39 -40.65 13.63 9.73
CA ILE A 39 -40.46 12.41 8.94
C ILE A 39 -41.22 12.49 7.62
N GLY A 40 -42.47 12.98 7.61
CA GLY A 40 -43.23 13.15 6.38
C GLY A 40 -42.60 14.14 5.41
N GLN A 41 -42.03 15.24 5.91
CA GLN A 41 -41.27 16.21 5.11
C GLN A 41 -40.01 15.58 4.52
N LEU A 42 -39.26 14.80 5.31
CA LEU A 42 -38.07 14.08 4.86
C LEU A 42 -38.40 13.06 3.75
N LEU A 43 -39.43 12.25 3.96
CA LEU A 43 -39.89 11.29 2.94
C LEU A 43 -40.35 11.99 1.66
N TYR A 44 -41.04 13.12 1.79
CA TYR A 44 -41.47 13.91 0.64
C TYR A 44 -40.28 14.52 -0.12
N ALA A 45 -39.30 15.06 0.59
CA ALA A 45 -38.06 15.60 0.01
C ALA A 45 -37.27 14.53 -0.75
N ALA A 46 -37.24 13.30 -0.23
CA ALA A 46 -36.64 12.15 -0.90
C ALA A 46 -37.54 11.52 -2.00
N ASN A 47 -38.70 12.11 -2.27
CA ASN A 47 -39.70 11.59 -3.20
C ASN A 47 -40.05 10.10 -2.92
N ILE A 48 -40.24 9.77 -1.64
CA ILE A 48 -40.69 8.47 -1.14
C ILE A 48 -42.16 8.61 -0.73
N ASN A 49 -43.02 7.75 -1.29
CA ASN A 49 -44.45 7.77 -0.98
C ASN A 49 -44.75 6.99 0.31
N PRO A 50 -45.10 7.65 1.43
CA PRO A 50 -45.36 6.95 2.69
C PRO A 50 -46.65 6.12 2.66
N ARG A 51 -47.55 6.32 1.69
CA ARG A 51 -48.82 5.57 1.59
C ARG A 51 -48.63 4.09 1.32
N GLY A 52 -47.43 3.68 0.90
CA GLY A 52 -47.07 2.27 0.73
C GLY A 52 -46.80 1.54 2.05
N LEU A 53 -46.69 2.25 3.17
CA LEU A 53 -46.48 1.65 4.49
C LEU A 53 -47.76 1.07 5.06
N SER A 54 -47.63 -0.09 5.69
CA SER A 54 -48.68 -0.59 6.57
C SER A 54 -48.92 0.36 7.76
N ALA A 55 -50.12 0.31 8.34
CA ALA A 55 -50.48 1.14 9.50
C ALA A 55 -49.59 0.86 10.74
N ALA A 56 -49.00 -0.34 10.80
CA ALA A 56 -47.99 -0.73 11.78
C ALA A 56 -46.79 -1.33 11.01
N PRO A 57 -45.87 -0.48 10.53
CA PRO A 57 -44.75 -0.90 9.69
C PRO A 57 -43.93 -2.00 10.34
N THR A 58 -43.68 -3.06 9.59
CA THR A 58 -42.75 -4.12 9.95
C THR A 58 -41.32 -3.59 9.97
N ALA A 59 -40.42 -4.27 10.68
CA ALA A 59 -38.99 -3.94 10.68
C ALA A 59 -38.39 -3.93 9.27
N ALA A 60 -38.88 -4.82 8.39
CA ALA A 60 -38.44 -4.89 7.00
C ALA A 60 -38.91 -3.67 6.16
N GLU A 61 -40.14 -3.20 6.35
CA GLU A 61 -40.64 -1.98 5.69
C GLU A 61 -39.83 -0.75 6.14
N LEU A 62 -39.56 -0.63 7.44
CA LEU A 62 -38.74 0.45 7.98
C LEU A 62 -37.30 0.38 7.45
N GLN A 63 -36.71 -0.81 7.37
CA GLN A 63 -35.39 -1.00 6.78
C GLN A 63 -35.37 -0.61 5.29
N GLY A 64 -36.41 -0.96 4.53
CA GLY A 64 -36.55 -0.59 3.13
C GLY A 64 -36.60 0.93 2.94
N ILE A 65 -37.36 1.65 3.77
CA ILE A 65 -37.41 3.12 3.74
C ILE A 65 -36.05 3.72 4.10
N GLU A 66 -35.41 3.21 5.15
CA GLU A 66 -34.10 3.69 5.57
C GLU A 66 -33.09 3.57 4.43
N LEU A 67 -33.09 2.44 3.72
CA LEU A 67 -32.23 2.24 2.55
C LEU A 67 -32.55 3.24 1.43
N LEU A 68 -33.82 3.45 1.09
CA LEU A 68 -34.22 4.42 0.07
C LEU A 68 -33.83 5.86 0.45
N LEU A 69 -34.01 6.25 1.71
CA LEU A 69 -33.64 7.57 2.21
C LEU A 69 -32.13 7.79 2.10
N VAL A 70 -31.33 6.85 2.59
CA VAL A 70 -29.87 6.95 2.56
C VAL A 70 -29.36 6.98 1.11
N SER A 71 -29.95 6.16 0.24
CA SER A 71 -29.58 6.10 -1.18
C SER A 71 -29.86 7.42 -1.90
N GLU A 72 -31.07 7.97 -1.74
CA GLU A 72 -31.44 9.24 -2.35
C GLU A 72 -30.57 10.39 -1.83
N MET A 73 -30.30 10.45 -0.52
CA MET A 73 -29.53 11.54 0.06
C MET A 73 -28.04 11.50 -0.31
N LEU A 74 -27.45 10.30 -0.42
CA LEU A 74 -26.00 10.15 -0.70
C LEU A 74 -25.69 10.08 -2.20
N LEU A 75 -26.54 9.41 -2.99
CA LEU A 75 -26.28 9.12 -4.40
C LEU A 75 -27.24 9.85 -5.35
N GLY A 76 -28.29 10.49 -4.83
CA GLY A 76 -29.32 11.10 -5.66
C GLY A 76 -30.18 10.08 -6.42
N ASP A 77 -30.14 8.80 -6.03
CA ASP A 77 -30.91 7.72 -6.65
C ASP A 77 -31.35 6.69 -5.59
N LYS A 78 -32.59 6.22 -5.72
CA LYS A 78 -33.19 5.17 -4.88
C LYS A 78 -32.88 3.76 -5.37
N ASN A 79 -32.52 3.58 -6.64
CA ASN A 79 -32.32 2.29 -7.25
C ASN A 79 -30.85 1.87 -7.25
N LEU A 80 -30.34 1.52 -6.06
CA LEU A 80 -28.95 1.09 -5.89
C LEU A 80 -28.57 -0.11 -6.77
N ALA A 81 -29.50 -1.02 -7.01
CA ALA A 81 -29.24 -2.26 -7.75
C ALA A 81 -28.82 -2.01 -9.21
N HIS A 82 -29.23 -0.87 -9.77
CA HIS A 82 -28.95 -0.47 -11.15
C HIS A 82 -28.30 0.90 -11.25
N HIS A 83 -27.72 1.39 -10.15
CA HIS A 83 -27.02 2.65 -10.17
C HIS A 83 -25.75 2.49 -11.04
N PRO A 84 -25.55 3.33 -12.08
CA PRO A 84 -24.44 3.15 -13.02
C PRO A 84 -23.08 3.04 -12.35
N ASP A 85 -22.82 3.86 -11.32
CA ASP A 85 -21.53 3.84 -10.61
C ASP A 85 -21.35 2.57 -9.78
N LEU A 86 -22.43 2.02 -9.21
CA LEU A 86 -22.34 0.79 -8.42
C LEU A 86 -22.19 -0.44 -9.33
N GLU A 87 -22.86 -0.45 -10.49
CA GLU A 87 -22.66 -1.49 -11.50
C GLU A 87 -21.24 -1.43 -12.09
N ALA A 88 -20.74 -0.24 -12.40
CA ALA A 88 -19.38 -0.03 -12.89
C ALA A 88 -18.34 -0.45 -11.83
N PHE A 89 -18.54 -0.06 -10.57
CA PHE A 89 -17.69 -0.48 -9.45
C PHE A 89 -17.71 -2.00 -9.28
N ALA A 90 -18.89 -2.63 -9.26
CA ALA A 90 -19.04 -4.07 -9.14
C ALA A 90 -18.38 -4.81 -10.32
N SER A 91 -18.52 -4.29 -11.53
CA SER A 91 -17.87 -4.84 -12.73
C SER A 91 -16.35 -4.73 -12.64
N GLY A 92 -15.81 -3.57 -12.29
CA GLY A 92 -14.38 -3.37 -12.09
C GLY A 92 -13.81 -4.31 -11.02
N MET A 93 -14.51 -4.45 -9.89
CA MET A 93 -14.12 -5.39 -8.84
C MET A 93 -14.17 -6.84 -9.32
N SER A 94 -15.18 -7.24 -10.10
CA SER A 94 -15.27 -8.60 -10.64
C SER A 94 -14.13 -9.01 -11.58
N ILE A 95 -13.41 -8.05 -12.16
CA ILE A 95 -12.20 -8.30 -12.97
C ILE A 95 -11.02 -8.68 -12.08
N VAL A 96 -10.93 -8.07 -10.89
CA VAL A 96 -9.83 -8.26 -9.93
C VAL A 96 -10.09 -9.47 -9.03
N LEU A 97 -11.35 -9.75 -8.71
CA LEU A 97 -11.74 -10.85 -7.83
C LEU A 97 -11.97 -12.14 -8.63
N ALA A 98 -11.54 -13.27 -8.08
CA ALA A 98 -11.87 -14.56 -8.68
C ALA A 98 -13.40 -14.76 -8.72
N PRO A 99 -13.95 -15.46 -9.74
CA PRO A 99 -15.38 -15.70 -9.83
C PRO A 99 -15.94 -16.36 -8.57
N GLY A 100 -17.01 -15.78 -8.01
CA GLY A 100 -17.66 -16.26 -6.78
C GLY A 100 -17.00 -15.76 -5.49
N THR A 101 -15.91 -14.99 -5.57
CA THR A 101 -15.32 -14.32 -4.42
C THR A 101 -16.04 -13.00 -4.16
N THR A 102 -16.39 -12.75 -2.89
CA THR A 102 -16.95 -11.46 -2.46
C THR A 102 -15.90 -10.65 -1.72
N LEU A 103 -16.07 -9.33 -1.64
CA LEU A 103 -15.21 -8.48 -0.81
C LEU A 103 -15.12 -8.97 0.64
N ARG A 104 -16.26 -9.43 1.17
CA ARG A 104 -16.33 -9.98 2.53
C ARG A 104 -15.45 -11.21 2.72
N MET A 105 -15.32 -12.06 1.68
CA MET A 105 -14.45 -13.23 1.72
C MET A 105 -12.96 -12.85 1.63
N ILE A 106 -12.62 -11.78 0.92
CA ILE A 106 -11.23 -11.33 0.77
C ILE A 106 -10.71 -10.70 2.04
N PHE A 107 -11.56 -9.92 2.70
CA PHE A 107 -11.18 -9.26 3.94
C PHE A 107 -11.28 -10.19 5.15
N ASP A 108 -11.75 -11.44 4.98
CA ASP A 108 -11.99 -12.42 6.05
C ASP A 108 -12.73 -11.81 7.26
N MET A 109 -13.69 -10.93 6.97
CA MET A 109 -14.37 -10.15 8.01
C MET A 109 -15.81 -10.63 8.20
N GLU A 110 -16.12 -11.01 9.43
CA GLU A 110 -17.50 -11.04 9.94
C GLU A 110 -18.02 -9.63 10.32
N GLY A 111 -17.18 -8.60 10.14
CA GLY A 111 -17.42 -7.23 10.58
C GLY A 111 -18.40 -6.40 9.74
N THR A 112 -18.67 -5.21 10.25
CA THR A 112 -19.53 -4.16 9.69
C THR A 112 -18.86 -3.41 8.53
N THR A 113 -19.59 -2.60 7.77
CA THR A 113 -19.04 -1.72 6.70
C THR A 113 -17.90 -0.82 7.21
N ARG A 114 -17.97 -0.38 8.47
CA ARG A 114 -16.91 0.40 9.10
C ARG A 114 -15.60 -0.38 9.21
N ASP A 115 -15.68 -1.67 9.49
CA ASP A 115 -14.50 -2.54 9.58
C ASP A 115 -13.86 -2.70 8.19
N HIS A 116 -14.66 -2.71 7.12
CA HIS A 116 -14.16 -2.72 5.75
C HIS A 116 -13.38 -1.44 5.41
N LEU A 117 -13.91 -0.27 5.76
CA LEU A 117 -13.20 1.00 5.54
C LEU A 117 -11.95 1.10 6.41
N THR A 118 -12.06 0.72 7.68
CA THR A 118 -10.90 0.66 8.58
C THR A 118 -9.84 -0.26 8.00
N PHE A 119 -10.20 -1.43 7.48
CA PHE A 119 -9.25 -2.31 6.82
C PHE A 119 -8.64 -1.71 5.56
N LEU A 120 -9.42 -1.00 4.74
CA LEU A 120 -8.89 -0.35 3.54
C LEU A 120 -7.85 0.73 3.87
N TYR A 121 -8.04 1.46 4.98
CA TYR A 121 -7.22 2.64 5.33
C TYR A 121 -6.20 2.42 6.47
N ASP A 122 -6.39 1.46 7.38
CA ASP A 122 -5.52 1.19 8.54
C ASP A 122 -4.37 0.22 8.21
N ARG A 123 -4.19 -0.10 6.93
CA ARG A 123 -3.04 -0.88 6.42
C ARG A 123 -1.80 -0.04 6.18
N GLN A 124 -1.73 1.17 6.74
CA GLN A 124 -0.52 1.96 6.69
C GLN A 124 0.63 1.20 7.36
N LEU A 125 1.83 1.29 6.77
CA LEU A 125 3.04 0.78 7.39
C LEU A 125 3.29 1.52 8.71
N LYS A 126 3.35 0.78 9.83
CA LYS A 126 3.58 1.36 11.17
C LYS A 126 5.01 1.13 11.67
N ASP A 127 5.66 0.06 11.21
CA ASP A 127 7.03 -0.29 11.55
C ASP A 127 7.79 -0.80 10.32
N VAL A 128 9.02 -0.34 10.12
CA VAL A 128 9.90 -0.84 9.05
C VAL A 128 10.19 -2.34 9.22
N ALA A 129 10.22 -2.84 10.46
CA ALA A 129 10.45 -4.25 10.74
C ALA A 129 9.40 -5.15 10.06
N ASP A 130 8.15 -4.70 9.99
CA ASP A 130 7.08 -5.43 9.30
C ASP A 130 7.40 -5.56 7.82
N LEU A 131 7.79 -4.47 7.15
CA LEU A 131 8.19 -4.51 5.74
C LEU A 131 9.39 -5.45 5.52
N ILE A 132 10.43 -5.35 6.36
CA ILE A 132 11.64 -6.17 6.24
C ILE A 132 11.32 -7.67 6.37
N ALA A 133 10.41 -8.04 7.28
CA ALA A 133 10.00 -9.44 7.46
C ALA A 133 9.27 -10.05 6.24
N HIS A 134 8.83 -9.22 5.30
CA HIS A 134 8.15 -9.63 4.08
C HIS A 134 9.04 -9.51 2.83
N LEU A 135 10.32 -9.14 2.97
CA LEU A 135 11.29 -9.20 1.88
C LEU A 135 11.76 -10.63 1.68
N GLU A 136 11.76 -11.09 0.43
CA GLU A 136 12.22 -12.41 0.05
C GLU A 136 13.28 -12.31 -1.05
N PHE A 137 14.48 -12.84 -0.78
CA PHE A 137 15.60 -12.81 -1.71
C PHE A 137 15.75 -14.17 -2.39
N LYS A 138 15.50 -14.22 -3.71
CA LYS A 138 15.60 -15.43 -4.53
C LYS A 138 16.98 -15.52 -5.17
N THR A 139 17.86 -16.30 -4.55
CA THR A 139 19.17 -16.59 -5.11
C THR A 139 19.07 -17.61 -6.26
N ALA A 140 19.75 -17.32 -7.37
CA ALA A 140 19.98 -18.29 -8.44
C ALA A 140 21.34 -18.99 -8.29
N ALA A 141 22.21 -18.49 -7.39
CA ALA A 141 23.51 -19.06 -7.14
C ALA A 141 23.35 -20.44 -6.49
N LYS A 142 23.90 -21.47 -7.13
CA LYS A 142 23.96 -22.81 -6.55
C LYS A 142 25.08 -22.81 -5.53
N SER A 143 24.84 -22.34 -4.31
CA SER A 143 25.88 -22.39 -3.27
C SER A 143 26.29 -23.85 -3.07
N GLY A 144 27.50 -24.20 -3.50
CA GLY A 144 28.04 -25.55 -3.31
C GLY A 144 28.48 -25.80 -1.88
N HIS A 145 28.65 -24.76 -1.04
CA HIS A 145 29.43 -24.85 0.19
C HIS A 145 28.75 -24.15 1.37
N ALA A 146 28.14 -24.95 2.25
CA ALA A 146 27.84 -24.58 3.64
C ALA A 146 29.11 -24.54 4.53
N ALA A 147 30.27 -24.16 3.97
CA ALA A 147 31.59 -24.38 4.57
C ALA A 147 32.40 -23.11 4.83
N TRP A 148 31.75 -21.94 4.93
CA TRP A 148 32.39 -20.64 5.18
C TRP A 148 32.93 -20.43 6.61
N LEU A 149 33.10 -21.50 7.40
CA LEU A 149 33.70 -21.46 8.74
C LEU A 149 34.87 -22.44 8.94
N SER A 150 35.40 -23.05 7.88
CA SER A 150 36.64 -23.83 8.03
C SER A 150 37.85 -22.92 7.92
N ASP A 151 38.25 -22.36 9.07
CA ASP A 151 39.59 -21.81 9.32
C ASP A 151 40.65 -22.80 8.78
N GLY A 152 41.36 -22.43 7.72
CA GLY A 152 42.43 -23.28 7.21
C GLY A 152 42.88 -23.02 5.79
N ASP A 153 43.42 -21.83 5.53
CA ASP A 153 44.69 -21.65 4.81
C ASP A 153 44.85 -22.30 3.40
N SER A 154 43.75 -22.51 2.67
CA SER A 154 43.83 -22.83 1.24
C SER A 154 43.58 -21.57 0.42
N ASP A 155 44.58 -21.17 -0.37
CA ASP A 155 44.59 -20.16 -1.44
C ASP A 155 43.64 -20.57 -2.60
N ALA A 156 42.45 -21.04 -2.25
CA ALA A 156 41.39 -21.39 -3.18
C ALA A 156 40.71 -20.09 -3.61
N SER A 157 40.93 -19.72 -4.86
CA SER A 157 40.22 -18.61 -5.50
C SER A 157 38.72 -18.78 -5.29
N ILE A 158 38.08 -17.81 -4.64
CA ILE A 158 36.61 -17.72 -4.49
C ILE A 158 36.00 -17.84 -5.89
N ASP A 159 35.08 -18.79 -6.08
CA ASP A 159 34.43 -18.98 -7.37
C ASP A 159 33.38 -17.89 -7.65
N ASP A 160 32.90 -17.80 -8.89
CA ASP A 160 31.90 -16.80 -9.27
C ASP A 160 30.57 -16.97 -8.51
N ALA A 161 30.19 -18.21 -8.15
CA ALA A 161 28.93 -18.48 -7.45
C ALA A 161 28.98 -17.99 -6.00
N ASP A 162 30.12 -18.15 -5.34
CA ASP A 162 30.40 -17.62 -4.01
C ASP A 162 30.38 -16.08 -4.02
N TRP A 163 31.01 -15.45 -5.01
CA TRP A 163 30.93 -14.00 -5.18
C TRP A 163 29.50 -13.52 -5.43
N ASP A 164 28.72 -14.27 -6.21
CA ASP A 164 27.33 -13.95 -6.47
C ASP A 164 26.53 -13.96 -5.16
N VAL A 165 26.68 -14.98 -4.30
CA VAL A 165 26.06 -15.02 -2.96
C VAL A 165 26.51 -13.84 -2.08
N ILE A 166 27.80 -13.55 -2.02
CA ILE A 166 28.34 -12.42 -1.24
C ILE A 166 27.69 -11.10 -1.66
N ASN A 167 27.56 -10.85 -2.96
CA ASN A 167 26.97 -9.61 -3.45
C ASN A 167 25.45 -9.55 -3.19
N GLU A 168 24.75 -10.67 -3.24
CA GLU A 168 23.33 -10.75 -2.87
C GLU A 168 23.11 -10.44 -1.38
N ASP A 169 23.96 -10.99 -0.51
CA ASP A 169 23.94 -10.73 0.93
C ASP A 169 24.28 -9.26 1.24
N LEU A 170 25.29 -8.69 0.57
CA LEU A 170 25.61 -7.27 0.67
C LEU A 170 24.44 -6.40 0.21
N PHE A 171 23.77 -6.75 -0.90
CA PHE A 171 22.59 -6.02 -1.36
C PHE A 171 21.47 -6.05 -0.32
N ALA A 172 21.15 -7.22 0.23
CA ALA A 172 20.12 -7.35 1.27
C ALA A 172 20.46 -6.51 2.51
N MET A 173 21.71 -6.58 2.97
CA MET A 173 22.21 -5.76 4.08
C MET A 173 22.03 -4.27 3.81
N ARG A 174 22.47 -3.78 2.64
CA ARG A 174 22.36 -2.37 2.25
C ARG A 174 20.91 -1.90 2.11
N LEU A 175 20.05 -2.75 1.55
CA LEU A 175 18.62 -2.46 1.47
C LEU A 175 18.01 -2.33 2.87
N PHE A 176 18.35 -3.21 3.81
CA PHE A 176 17.84 -3.10 5.18
C PHE A 176 18.33 -1.83 5.89
N GLU A 177 19.59 -1.44 5.69
CA GLU A 177 20.13 -0.16 6.20
C GLU A 177 19.36 1.02 5.62
N TYR A 178 19.16 1.02 4.30
CA TYR A 178 18.42 2.07 3.60
C TYR A 178 16.98 2.20 4.12
N LEU A 179 16.25 1.09 4.24
CA LEU A 179 14.84 1.09 4.68
C LEU A 179 14.67 1.58 6.12
N ARG A 180 15.66 1.35 6.99
CA ARG A 180 15.68 1.84 8.38
C ARG A 180 16.11 3.31 8.48
N GLY A 181 16.59 3.91 7.40
CA GLY A 181 17.03 5.30 7.40
C GLY A 181 15.88 6.28 7.60
N ILE A 182 16.17 7.38 8.30
CA ILE A 182 15.22 8.45 8.60
C ILE A 182 15.26 9.49 7.48
N GLY A 183 14.08 10.00 7.09
CA GLY A 183 13.94 11.06 6.09
C GLY A 183 14.59 10.73 4.75
N HIS A 184 15.01 11.76 4.02
CA HIS A 184 15.77 11.59 2.77
C HIS A 184 17.25 11.25 3.07
N PRO A 185 17.94 10.44 2.24
CA PRO A 185 19.37 10.23 2.37
C PRO A 185 20.14 11.56 2.25
N ASN A 186 21.03 11.81 3.20
CA ASN A 186 21.91 12.97 3.17
C ASN A 186 23.06 12.75 2.16
N HIS A 187 22.74 12.89 0.88
CA HIS A 187 23.67 12.73 -0.23
C HIS A 187 23.55 13.92 -1.19
N PRO A 188 24.65 14.48 -1.74
CA PRO A 188 24.62 15.63 -2.65
C PRO A 188 23.61 15.49 -3.80
N TYR A 189 23.62 14.36 -4.52
CA TYR A 189 22.63 14.10 -5.58
C TYR A 189 21.17 14.17 -5.11
N ILE A 190 20.85 13.75 -3.89
CA ILE A 190 19.47 13.83 -3.37
C ILE A 190 19.10 15.26 -2.99
N GLN A 191 20.05 16.03 -2.44
CA GLN A 191 19.86 17.45 -2.14
C GLN A 191 19.64 18.29 -3.41
N GLU A 192 20.15 17.84 -4.56
CA GLU A 192 19.90 18.47 -5.86
C GLU A 192 18.53 18.08 -6.45
N LEU A 193 18.05 16.86 -6.18
CA LEU A 193 16.78 16.33 -6.71
C LEU A 193 15.55 16.73 -5.89
N VAL A 194 15.70 16.90 -4.58
CA VAL A 194 14.59 17.15 -3.64
C VAL A 194 14.68 18.56 -3.10
N ALA A 195 13.57 19.30 -3.14
CA ALA A 195 13.50 20.65 -2.60
C ALA A 195 13.89 20.68 -1.12
N PRO A 196 14.69 21.67 -0.66
CA PRO A 196 15.13 21.76 0.73
C PRO A 196 13.97 21.75 1.75
N GLU A 197 12.81 22.32 1.39
CA GLU A 197 11.61 22.35 2.23
C GLU A 197 11.04 20.95 2.44
N ALA A 198 11.04 20.10 1.40
CA ALA A 198 10.58 18.72 1.49
C ALA A 198 11.54 17.86 2.33
N ILE A 199 12.86 18.08 2.18
CA ILE A 199 13.87 17.44 3.02
C ILE A 199 13.65 17.81 4.50
N ALA A 200 13.47 19.10 4.80
CA ALA A 200 13.22 19.58 6.15
C ALA A 200 11.92 19.03 6.74
N ALA A 201 10.84 18.95 5.94
CA ALA A 201 9.55 18.44 6.40
C ALA A 201 9.59 16.94 6.76
N ALA A 202 10.46 16.16 6.12
CA ALA A 202 10.58 14.73 6.33
C ALA A 202 11.79 14.33 7.22
N ALA A 203 12.48 15.29 7.83
CA ALA A 203 13.73 15.05 8.55
C ALA A 203 13.61 14.02 9.70
N ASP A 204 12.44 13.96 10.35
CA ASP A 204 12.15 13.05 11.46
C ASP A 204 11.26 11.86 11.05
N ASP A 205 10.97 11.71 9.75
CA ASP A 205 10.09 10.64 9.26
C ASP A 205 10.85 9.32 9.13
N THR A 206 10.68 8.45 10.12
CA THR A 206 11.33 7.13 10.18
C THR A 206 10.78 6.12 9.19
N LEU A 207 9.66 6.44 8.52
CA LEU A 207 8.94 5.52 7.63
C LEU A 207 8.97 5.99 6.16
N LEU A 208 9.47 7.20 5.88
CA LEU A 208 9.48 7.78 4.54
C LEU A 208 10.03 6.81 3.48
N ARG A 209 11.26 6.31 3.69
CA ARG A 209 11.95 5.44 2.73
C ARG A 209 11.23 4.11 2.55
N ALA A 210 10.72 3.55 3.66
CA ALA A 210 9.99 2.30 3.65
C ALA A 210 8.64 2.41 2.92
N ARG A 211 7.89 3.50 3.15
CA ARG A 211 6.63 3.78 2.42
C ARG A 211 6.88 4.04 0.94
N ALA A 212 7.89 4.84 0.59
CA ALA A 212 8.26 5.09 -0.81
C ALA A 212 8.70 3.81 -1.52
N PHE A 213 9.47 2.95 -0.83
CA PHE A 213 9.87 1.66 -1.34
C PHE A 213 8.67 0.72 -1.55
N LEU A 214 7.73 0.68 -0.60
CA LEU A 214 6.49 -0.11 -0.72
C LEU A 214 5.64 0.39 -1.91
N GLN A 215 5.50 1.71 -2.05
CA GLN A 215 4.81 2.35 -3.18
C GLN A 215 5.44 1.95 -4.51
N MET A 216 6.78 1.96 -4.62
CA MET A 216 7.49 1.49 -5.81
C MET A 216 7.19 0.00 -6.09
N MET A 217 7.27 -0.87 -5.08
CA MET A 217 7.15 -2.32 -5.22
C MET A 217 5.73 -2.85 -5.38
N SER A 218 4.72 -2.08 -5.01
CA SER A 218 3.31 -2.53 -4.99
C SER A 218 2.32 -1.57 -5.65
N GLY A 219 2.75 -0.35 -6.00
CA GLY A 219 1.86 0.72 -6.44
C GLY A 219 1.04 1.36 -5.33
N SER A 220 1.29 1.03 -4.05
CA SER A 220 0.62 1.62 -2.89
C SER A 220 1.58 1.75 -1.70
N ASP A 221 1.39 2.78 -0.87
CA ASP A 221 2.07 2.93 0.43
C ASP A 221 1.36 2.17 1.56
N LEU A 222 0.28 1.46 1.24
CA LEU A 222 -0.46 0.59 2.12
C LEU A 222 0.03 -0.86 1.99
N LEU A 223 0.07 -1.56 3.12
CA LEU A 223 0.36 -2.98 3.18
C LEU A 223 -0.67 -3.80 2.37
N PRO A 224 -0.24 -4.82 1.61
CA PRO A 224 -1.15 -5.74 0.95
C PRO A 224 -2.16 -6.38 1.93
N ALA A 225 -3.38 -6.64 1.46
CA ALA A 225 -4.45 -7.18 2.29
C ALA A 225 -4.19 -8.62 2.76
N ASN A 226 -3.52 -9.41 1.91
CA ASN A 226 -3.12 -10.77 2.23
C ASN A 226 -1.97 -10.74 3.24
N PRO A 227 -2.07 -11.33 4.44
CA PRO A 227 -1.00 -11.32 5.44
C PRO A 227 0.26 -12.10 5.03
N ASP A 228 0.16 -13.04 4.08
CA ASP A 228 1.30 -13.84 3.60
C ASP A 228 2.01 -13.21 2.39
N TRP A 229 1.79 -11.93 2.13
CA TRP A 229 2.44 -11.20 1.04
C TRP A 229 3.97 -11.26 1.12
N LYS A 230 4.65 -11.18 -0.02
CA LYS A 230 6.12 -11.11 -0.08
C LYS A 230 6.54 -10.18 -1.21
N LEU A 231 7.53 -9.33 -0.94
CA LEU A 231 8.23 -8.57 -1.97
C LEU A 231 9.47 -9.37 -2.37
N LYS A 232 9.49 -9.87 -3.59
CA LYS A 232 10.51 -10.82 -4.05
C LYS A 232 11.59 -10.11 -4.85
N PHE A 233 12.83 -10.44 -4.58
CA PHE A 233 13.98 -10.00 -5.35
C PHE A 233 14.57 -11.18 -6.11
N TYR A 234 14.80 -10.99 -7.40
CA TYR A 234 15.49 -11.93 -8.27
C TYR A 234 16.80 -11.31 -8.71
N PHE A 235 17.89 -12.06 -8.58
CA PHE A 235 19.22 -11.56 -8.90
C PHE A 235 19.68 -12.05 -10.27
N HIS A 236 20.22 -11.12 -11.05
CA HIS A 236 20.89 -11.39 -12.32
C HIS A 236 22.31 -10.84 -12.27
N HIS A 237 23.30 -11.74 -12.34
CA HIS A 237 24.71 -11.35 -12.25
C HIS A 237 25.34 -11.24 -13.64
N THR A 238 26.03 -10.13 -13.90
CA THR A 238 26.73 -9.88 -15.17
C THR A 238 28.15 -9.39 -14.95
N GLY A 239 29.00 -9.47 -15.98
CA GLY A 239 30.38 -8.98 -15.93
C GLY A 239 31.34 -9.85 -15.10
N ASN A 240 32.53 -9.31 -14.82
CA ASN A 240 33.60 -10.00 -14.09
C ASN A 240 33.53 -9.68 -12.59
N ARG A 241 33.45 -10.71 -11.73
CA ARG A 241 33.30 -10.58 -10.27
C ARG A 241 34.57 -10.08 -9.57
N THR A 242 35.72 -10.33 -10.19
CA THR A 242 37.06 -10.07 -9.64
C THR A 242 37.78 -8.90 -10.29
N ALA A 243 37.21 -8.30 -11.33
CA ALA A 243 37.83 -7.16 -11.99
C ALA A 243 37.93 -5.97 -11.03
N VAL A 244 39.16 -5.46 -10.87
CA VAL A 244 39.40 -4.16 -10.24
C VAL A 244 39.33 -3.13 -11.35
N HIS A 245 38.31 -2.27 -11.32
CA HIS A 245 38.21 -1.20 -12.31
C HIS A 245 39.31 -0.17 -12.10
N THR A 246 40.00 0.19 -13.19
CA THR A 246 41.11 1.17 -13.17
C THR A 246 40.68 2.56 -13.68
N GLY A 247 39.37 2.81 -13.74
CA GLY A 247 38.77 4.07 -14.21
C GLY A 247 37.50 4.43 -13.44
N GLU A 248 36.71 5.37 -14.00
CA GLU A 248 35.41 5.74 -13.44
C GLU A 248 34.46 4.53 -13.47
N PRO A 249 33.86 4.14 -12.34
CA PRO A 249 33.00 2.97 -12.29
C PRO A 249 31.75 3.18 -13.16
N PRO A 250 31.27 2.14 -13.87
CA PRO A 250 30.06 2.25 -14.67
C PRO A 250 28.85 2.55 -13.77
N ILE A 251 27.86 3.24 -14.34
CA ILE A 251 26.58 3.49 -13.68
C ILE A 251 25.86 2.13 -13.51
N PRO A 252 25.38 1.79 -12.30
CA PRO A 252 24.64 0.54 -12.09
C PRO A 252 23.37 0.49 -12.94
N ALA A 253 23.03 -0.70 -13.41
CA ALA A 253 21.73 -0.96 -14.01
C ALA A 253 20.58 -0.59 -13.04
N PRO A 254 19.45 -0.07 -13.55
CA PRO A 254 18.30 0.28 -12.72
C PRO A 254 17.65 -0.96 -12.10
N LEU A 255 16.89 -0.75 -11.02
CA LEU A 255 16.06 -1.79 -10.41
C LEU A 255 14.85 -2.07 -11.31
N GLY A 256 14.72 -3.31 -11.81
CA GLY A 256 13.59 -3.70 -12.65
C GLY A 256 12.37 -4.10 -11.82
N VAL A 257 11.45 -3.17 -11.56
CA VAL A 257 10.29 -3.40 -10.67
C VAL A 257 9.06 -3.84 -11.45
N HIS A 258 8.40 -4.89 -10.97
CA HIS A 258 7.15 -5.42 -11.48
C HIS A 258 6.08 -5.35 -10.38
N ALA A 259 5.55 -4.14 -10.15
CA ALA A 259 4.71 -3.82 -8.99
C ALA A 259 3.46 -4.72 -8.86
N CYS A 260 2.81 -5.06 -9.99
CA CYS A 260 1.63 -5.95 -10.00
C CYS A 260 1.91 -7.37 -9.48
N PHE A 261 3.18 -7.79 -9.43
CA PHE A 261 3.59 -9.11 -8.97
C PHE A 261 4.34 -9.06 -7.63
N TYR A 262 4.60 -7.86 -7.08
CA TYR A 262 5.47 -7.66 -5.92
C TYR A 262 6.90 -8.18 -6.16
N GLU A 263 7.43 -8.03 -7.37
CA GLU A 263 8.74 -8.57 -7.75
C GLU A 263 9.68 -7.46 -8.24
N ALA A 264 10.97 -7.61 -7.95
CA ALA A 264 12.02 -6.78 -8.51
C ALA A 264 13.19 -7.65 -9.01
N THR A 265 13.76 -7.25 -10.14
CA THR A 265 14.99 -7.83 -10.68
C THR A 265 16.16 -6.89 -10.37
N VAL A 266 17.14 -7.42 -9.65
CA VAL A 266 18.39 -6.72 -9.32
C VAL A 266 19.49 -7.23 -10.24
N THR A 267 20.02 -6.34 -11.08
CA THR A 267 21.18 -6.69 -11.91
C THR A 267 22.45 -6.34 -11.14
N ILE A 268 23.17 -7.36 -10.67
CA ILE A 268 24.48 -7.21 -10.02
C ILE A 268 25.53 -7.16 -11.12
N ASP A 269 25.70 -5.96 -11.67
CA ASP A 269 26.77 -5.60 -12.59
C ASP A 269 27.97 -5.00 -11.84
N GLU A 270 28.97 -4.54 -12.59
CA GLU A 270 30.16 -3.90 -12.01
C GLU A 270 29.82 -2.60 -11.26
N GLY A 271 28.85 -1.82 -11.73
CA GLY A 271 28.43 -0.58 -11.11
C GLY A 271 27.83 -0.83 -9.73
N LEU A 272 26.86 -1.74 -9.64
CA LEU A 272 26.21 -2.08 -8.38
C LEU A 272 27.21 -2.70 -7.39
N ARG A 273 28.11 -3.60 -7.83
CA ARG A 273 29.16 -4.16 -6.97
C ARG A 273 30.04 -3.08 -6.34
N ASN A 274 30.37 -2.03 -7.09
CA ASN A 274 31.14 -0.89 -6.56
C ASN A 274 30.36 -0.13 -5.49
N LEU A 275 29.05 0.06 -5.68
CA LEU A 275 28.20 0.69 -4.66
C LEU A 275 28.08 -0.17 -3.40
N LEU A 276 27.93 -1.49 -3.55
CA LEU A 276 27.78 -2.41 -2.41
C LEU A 276 29.03 -2.46 -1.53
N ARG A 277 30.21 -2.41 -2.16
CA ARG A 277 31.53 -2.43 -1.50
C ARG A 277 31.93 -1.10 -0.87
N GLN A 278 31.18 -0.01 -1.10
CA GLN A 278 31.49 1.29 -0.52
C GLN A 278 31.43 1.22 1.01
N GLU A 279 32.56 1.49 1.66
CA GLU A 279 32.60 1.59 3.12
C GLU A 279 32.00 2.92 3.56
N ARG A 280 31.30 2.90 4.70
CA ARG A 280 30.77 4.13 5.30
C ARG A 280 31.91 4.88 5.97
N GLU A 281 32.05 6.17 5.65
CA GLU A 281 33.05 7.01 6.29
C GLU A 281 32.72 7.18 7.78
N PRO A 282 33.66 6.83 8.69
CA PRO A 282 33.40 6.90 10.12
C PRO A 282 33.16 8.36 10.56
N ASN A 283 32.15 8.55 11.41
CA ASN A 283 31.74 9.86 11.96
C ASN A 283 31.18 10.85 10.94
N THR A 284 30.69 10.39 9.79
CA THR A 284 29.94 11.22 8.85
C THR A 284 28.48 10.81 8.82
N ASP A 285 27.60 11.80 8.61
CA ASP A 285 26.18 11.57 8.31
C ASP A 285 25.92 11.48 6.80
N VAL A 286 26.98 11.39 6.00
CA VAL A 286 26.85 11.32 4.54
C VAL A 286 26.34 9.92 4.18
N ALA A 287 25.22 9.89 3.47
CA ALA A 287 24.64 8.64 2.98
C ALA A 287 25.52 8.02 1.89
N LEU A 288 25.42 6.70 1.71
CA LEU A 288 26.18 6.00 0.68
C LEU A 288 25.65 6.35 -0.70
N THR A 289 26.47 6.14 -1.73
CA THR A 289 26.04 6.26 -3.12
C THR A 289 24.97 5.20 -3.44
N PHE A 290 25.01 4.04 -2.78
CA PHE A 290 23.92 3.05 -2.80
C PHE A 290 22.59 3.66 -2.34
N ASP A 291 22.60 4.41 -1.22
CA ASP A 291 21.38 5.03 -0.69
C ASP A 291 20.81 6.03 -1.70
N ALA A 292 21.66 6.83 -2.34
CA ALA A 292 21.24 7.79 -3.36
C ALA A 292 20.69 7.11 -4.63
N TRP A 293 21.35 6.06 -5.11
CA TRP A 293 20.90 5.28 -6.27
C TRP A 293 19.52 4.65 -6.03
N LEU A 294 19.34 3.98 -4.89
CA LEU A 294 18.05 3.37 -4.55
C LEU A 294 16.98 4.44 -4.27
N HIS A 295 17.35 5.55 -3.66
CA HIS A 295 16.41 6.64 -3.40
C HIS A 295 15.93 7.32 -4.68
N GLY A 296 16.82 7.47 -5.67
CA GLY A 296 16.44 7.93 -7.01
C GLY A 296 15.36 7.04 -7.65
N ALA A 297 15.48 5.72 -7.49
CA ALA A 297 14.49 4.78 -8.01
C ALA A 297 13.10 4.94 -7.35
N VAL A 298 13.04 5.21 -6.04
CA VAL A 298 11.74 5.39 -5.35
C VAL A 298 11.10 6.77 -5.61
N LEU A 299 11.89 7.79 -5.93
CA LEU A 299 11.39 9.14 -6.20
C LEU A 299 10.83 9.31 -7.62
N GLY A 300 11.24 8.47 -8.58
CA GLY A 300 10.82 8.55 -9.98
C GLY A 300 9.98 7.36 -10.46
N PRO A 301 8.84 7.01 -9.83
CA PRO A 301 8.05 5.84 -10.24
C PRO A 301 7.49 5.97 -11.68
N ASP A 302 7.25 7.19 -12.14
CA ASP A 302 6.72 7.48 -13.48
C ASP A 302 7.79 7.39 -14.61
N ASP A 303 9.09 7.40 -14.26
CA ASP A 303 10.18 7.27 -15.25
C ASP A 303 10.42 5.80 -15.65
N PHE A 304 10.02 4.83 -14.81
CA PHE A 304 10.25 3.40 -15.02
C PHE A 304 9.08 2.65 -15.67
N SER A 305 7.91 3.27 -15.77
CA SER A 305 6.72 2.69 -16.42
C SER A 305 6.67 2.88 -17.95
N MET A 306 7.77 3.35 -18.56
CA MET A 306 7.92 3.55 -20.01
C MET A 306 8.64 2.41 -20.75
N VAL A 307 8.60 1.17 -20.24
CA VAL A 307 9.07 -0.02 -20.99
C VAL A 307 7.89 -0.81 -21.55
#